data_AF-A0A1V5A8I4-F1
#
_entry.id   AF-A0A1V5A8I4-F1
#
_cell.length_a   1.000
_cell.length_b   1.000
_cell.length_c   1.000
_cell.angle_alpha   90.00
_cell.angle_beta   90.00
_cell.angle_gamma   90.00
#
_symmetry.space_group_name_H-M   'P 1'
#
loop_
_entity.id
_entity.type
_entity.pdbx_description
1 polymer ?
#
loop_
_entity_poly.entity_id
_entity_poly.type
_entity_poly.pdbx_seq_one_letter_code
_entity_poly.pdbx_strand_id
1 'polypeptide(L)'
;MTLHEYSYKRDFTKTPEPPGTVERGTGDPVFVVQEHHSRHRHFDFRLEHEGVLVSWAVPKGVPELPGNKHLAVRTEDHPLAYADFEGSIPEGEYGAGEVEIWDKGTFNLMNWEEDRIEVVLQGNRLSGRYILVRFKRAGENEWLLFKAKG
;
A
#
# COMPACT_ATOMS: atom_id res chain seq x y z
N MET A 1 -7.58 -1.05 -10.04
CA MET A 1 -6.42 -0.53 -10.76
C MET A 1 -5.37 -1.62 -10.79
N THR A 2 -4.66 -1.78 -11.89
CA THR A 2 -3.87 -2.99 -12.23
C THR A 2 -2.38 -2.70 -12.29
N LEU A 3 -1.56 -3.76 -12.25
CA LEU A 3 -0.11 -3.64 -12.47
C LEU A 3 0.24 -3.12 -13.87
N HIS A 4 -0.64 -3.33 -14.85
CA HIS A 4 -0.47 -2.76 -16.19
C HIS A 4 -0.54 -1.23 -16.16
N GLU A 5 -1.49 -0.66 -15.43
CA GLU A 5 -1.60 0.79 -15.25
C GLU A 5 -0.38 1.36 -14.51
N TYR A 6 0.17 0.60 -13.56
CA TYR A 6 1.45 0.95 -12.91
C TYR A 6 2.55 1.10 -13.95
N SER A 7 2.83 0.05 -14.73
CA SER A 7 3.89 0.06 -15.75
C SER A 7 3.69 1.12 -16.83
N TYR A 8 2.43 1.38 -17.23
CA TYR A 8 2.12 2.38 -18.25
C TYR A 8 2.46 3.82 -17.80
N LYS A 9 2.38 4.10 -16.50
CA LYS A 9 2.62 5.43 -15.93
C LYS A 9 4.08 5.73 -15.63
N ARG A 10 5.00 4.77 -15.75
CA ARG A 10 6.42 4.92 -15.40
C ARG A 10 7.30 4.89 -16.65
N ASP A 11 8.32 5.73 -16.62
CA ASP A 11 9.47 5.64 -17.52
C ASP A 11 10.65 5.02 -16.77
N PHE A 12 10.80 3.69 -16.87
CA PHE A 12 11.87 2.94 -16.19
C PHE A 12 13.29 3.26 -16.67
N THR A 13 13.44 4.14 -17.66
CA THR A 13 14.75 4.70 -18.02
C THR A 13 15.15 5.89 -17.14
N LYS A 14 14.19 6.45 -16.40
CA LYS A 14 14.37 7.62 -15.53
C LYS A 14 14.12 7.31 -14.06
N THR A 15 13.08 6.52 -13.75
CA THR A 15 12.76 6.16 -12.37
C THR A 15 13.60 4.96 -11.90
N PRO A 16 14.10 4.96 -10.65
CA PRO A 16 14.73 3.78 -10.05
C PRO A 16 13.71 2.73 -9.56
N GLU A 17 12.42 2.99 -9.73
CA GLU A 17 11.36 2.04 -9.37
C GLU A 17 11.49 0.71 -10.15
N PRO A 18 11.13 -0.43 -9.53
CA PRO A 18 11.18 -1.73 -10.18
C PRO A 18 10.12 -1.86 -11.29
N PRO A 19 10.42 -2.61 -12.37
CA PRO A 19 9.46 -2.86 -13.45
C PRO A 19 8.24 -3.64 -12.94
N GLY A 20 7.07 -3.38 -13.53
CA GLY A 20 5.82 -4.06 -13.14
C GLY A 20 5.75 -5.50 -13.66
N THR A 21 6.41 -6.41 -12.98
CA THR A 21 6.30 -7.87 -13.18
C THR A 21 5.41 -8.49 -12.10
N VAL A 22 4.51 -9.39 -12.53
CA VAL A 22 3.77 -10.25 -11.59
C VAL A 22 4.71 -11.39 -11.19
N GLU A 23 4.88 -11.59 -9.90
CA GLU A 23 5.74 -12.64 -9.37
C GLU A 23 4.97 -13.49 -8.36
N ARG A 24 5.33 -14.78 -8.25
CA ARG A 24 4.78 -15.62 -7.19
C ARG A 24 5.57 -15.34 -5.92
N GLY A 25 4.88 -14.86 -4.88
CA GLY A 25 5.44 -14.83 -3.53
C GLY A 25 5.88 -16.23 -3.11
N THR A 26 7.09 -16.34 -2.56
CA THR A 26 7.70 -17.62 -2.17
C THR A 26 7.60 -17.89 -0.67
N GLY A 27 6.87 -17.07 0.09
CA GLY A 27 6.75 -17.13 1.56
C GLY A 27 5.43 -16.58 2.07
N ASP A 28 5.39 -16.22 3.35
CA ASP A 28 4.23 -15.55 3.95
C ASP A 28 3.99 -14.19 3.26
N PRO A 29 2.72 -13.81 3.03
CA PRO A 29 2.41 -12.59 2.30
C PRO A 29 2.88 -11.37 3.09
N VAL A 30 3.50 -10.43 2.38
CA VAL A 30 4.10 -9.24 3.01
C VAL A 30 3.18 -8.03 2.98
N PHE A 31 3.35 -7.15 3.95
CA PHE A 31 2.84 -5.79 3.89
C PHE A 31 3.99 -4.80 3.98
N VAL A 32 3.79 -3.62 3.39
CA VAL A 32 4.69 -2.49 3.55
C VAL A 32 3.89 -1.21 3.74
N VAL A 33 4.42 -0.32 4.56
CA VAL A 33 4.00 1.08 4.65
C VAL A 33 5.19 1.91 4.22
N GLN A 34 5.04 2.64 3.12
CA GLN A 34 6.03 3.60 2.67
C GLN A 34 5.57 5.01 3.03
N GLU A 35 6.44 5.80 3.64
CA GLU A 35 6.25 7.23 3.79
C GLU A 35 6.71 7.92 2.49
N HIS A 36 5.82 8.69 1.88
CA HIS A 36 6.06 9.31 0.58
C HIS A 36 5.99 10.82 0.67
N HIS A 37 7.13 11.48 0.55
CA HIS A 37 7.30 12.94 0.53
C HIS A 37 7.15 13.47 -0.89
N SER A 38 5.94 13.31 -1.43
CA SER A 38 5.55 13.96 -2.69
C SER A 38 5.19 15.43 -2.44
N ARG A 39 4.42 16.06 -3.36
CA ARG A 39 3.80 17.39 -3.14
C ARG A 39 3.09 17.50 -1.79
N HIS A 40 2.44 16.41 -1.37
CA HIS A 40 1.91 16.25 -0.02
C HIS A 40 2.46 14.97 0.58
N ARG A 41 2.95 15.08 1.81
CA ARG A 41 3.32 13.92 2.60
C ARG A 41 2.11 13.00 2.80
N HIS A 42 2.27 11.74 2.47
CA HIS A 42 1.28 10.69 2.73
C HIS A 42 2.00 9.36 2.96
N PHE A 43 1.23 8.31 3.25
CA PHE A 43 1.75 6.97 3.43
C PHE A 43 1.09 6.02 2.45
N ASP A 44 1.87 5.24 1.72
CA ASP A 44 1.36 4.16 0.88
C ASP A 44 1.32 2.87 1.68
N PHE A 45 0.12 2.37 1.96
CA PHE A 45 -0.10 1.08 2.58
C PHE A 45 -0.34 0.02 1.51
N ARG A 46 0.42 -1.07 1.56
CA ARG A 46 0.36 -2.13 0.54
C ARG A 46 0.29 -3.50 1.18
N LEU A 47 -0.53 -4.36 0.58
CA LEU A 47 -0.69 -5.76 0.94
C LEU A 47 -0.38 -6.63 -0.27
N GLU A 48 0.48 -7.62 -0.10
CA GLU A 48 0.66 -8.67 -1.09
C GLU A 48 -0.63 -9.48 -1.25
N HIS A 49 -1.14 -9.57 -2.47
CA HIS A 49 -2.25 -10.43 -2.82
C HIS A 49 -2.16 -10.84 -4.28
N GLU A 50 -2.32 -12.13 -4.58
CA GLU A 50 -2.29 -12.69 -5.94
C GLU A 50 -1.07 -12.26 -6.79
N GLY A 51 0.11 -12.12 -6.15
CA GLY A 51 1.38 -11.84 -6.83
C GLY A 51 1.65 -10.37 -7.13
N VAL A 52 0.86 -9.45 -6.55
CA VAL A 52 1.06 -8.00 -6.63
C VAL A 52 0.86 -7.34 -5.27
N LEU A 53 1.30 -6.09 -5.15
CA LEU A 53 1.05 -5.22 -4.00
C LEU A 53 -0.18 -4.37 -4.25
N VAL A 54 -1.30 -4.81 -3.68
CA VAL A 54 -2.56 -4.06 -3.64
C VAL A 54 -2.36 -2.87 -2.71
N SER A 55 -2.50 -1.66 -3.25
CA SER A 55 -1.98 -0.43 -2.65
C SER A 55 -3.06 0.63 -2.39
N TRP A 56 -2.89 1.38 -1.31
CA TRP A 56 -3.68 2.55 -0.95
C TRP A 56 -2.79 3.70 -0.45
N ALA A 57 -3.05 4.91 -0.92
CA ALA A 57 -2.53 6.12 -0.33
C ALA A 57 -3.36 6.52 0.90
N VAL A 58 -2.70 6.76 2.02
CA VAL A 58 -3.28 7.05 3.34
C VAL A 58 -2.74 8.40 3.83
N PRO A 59 -3.41 9.53 3.55
CA PRO A 59 -2.88 10.87 3.82
C PRO A 59 -2.52 11.14 5.28
N LYS A 60 -3.20 10.48 6.22
CA LYS A 60 -2.97 10.62 7.66
C LYS A 60 -2.17 9.46 8.27
N GLY A 61 -1.57 8.59 7.45
CA GLY A 61 -0.87 7.39 7.89
C GLY A 61 -1.78 6.26 8.33
N VAL A 62 -1.23 5.07 8.55
CA VAL A 62 -2.00 3.91 9.03
C VAL A 62 -2.29 4.06 10.54
N PRO A 63 -3.53 3.88 11.03
CA PRO A 63 -3.84 4.07 12.45
C PRO A 63 -3.12 3.07 13.37
N GLU A 64 -2.20 3.53 14.21
CA GLU A 64 -1.48 2.67 15.15
C GLU A 64 -2.35 2.18 16.32
N LEU A 65 -3.36 2.99 16.70
CA LEU A 65 -4.26 2.75 17.83
C LEU A 65 -5.71 2.51 17.37
N PRO A 66 -6.47 1.64 18.05
CA PRO A 66 -7.89 1.46 17.78
C PRO A 66 -8.70 2.74 18.03
N GLY A 67 -9.83 2.88 17.35
CA GLY A 67 -10.75 4.02 17.51
C GLY A 67 -10.59 5.12 16.47
N ASN A 68 -9.47 5.14 15.75
CA ASN A 68 -9.23 6.03 14.63
C ASN A 68 -9.60 5.35 13.29
N LYS A 69 -10.28 6.09 12.41
CA LYS A 69 -10.58 5.67 11.04
C LYS A 69 -9.94 6.65 10.08
N HIS A 70 -9.03 6.18 9.24
CA HIS A 70 -8.34 7.02 8.26
C HIS A 70 -8.85 6.70 6.86
N LEU A 71 -8.91 7.72 6.01
CA LEU A 71 -9.17 7.56 4.59
C LEU A 71 -7.97 6.85 3.95
N ALA A 72 -8.24 5.80 3.18
CA ALA A 72 -7.28 5.08 2.36
C ALA A 72 -7.81 5.09 0.92
N VAL A 73 -7.10 5.73 0.00
CA VAL A 73 -7.50 5.86 -1.41
C VAL A 73 -6.77 4.78 -2.19
N ARG A 74 -7.51 3.86 -2.82
CA ARG A 74 -6.93 2.79 -3.65
C ARG A 74 -6.08 3.44 -4.75
N THR A 75 -4.90 2.88 -5.00
CA THR A 75 -3.99 3.25 -6.09
C THR A 75 -3.70 2.03 -6.97
N GLU A 76 -2.84 2.16 -7.97
CA GLU A 76 -2.41 1.05 -8.84
C GLU A 76 -1.76 -0.08 -8.04
N ASP A 77 -1.84 -1.29 -8.56
CA ASP A 77 -1.07 -2.41 -8.02
C ASP A 77 0.40 -2.19 -8.33
N HIS A 78 1.26 -2.54 -7.39
CA HIS A 78 2.71 -2.43 -7.53
C HIS A 78 3.34 -3.82 -7.63
N PRO A 79 4.52 -3.97 -8.26
CA PRO A 79 5.23 -5.26 -8.29
C PRO A 79 5.69 -5.63 -6.87
N LEU A 80 5.86 -6.91 -6.57
CA LEU A 80 6.31 -7.37 -5.24
C LEU A 80 7.66 -6.76 -4.86
N ALA A 81 8.57 -6.61 -5.82
CA ALA A 81 9.87 -5.96 -5.63
C ALA A 81 9.75 -4.51 -5.09
N TYR A 82 8.61 -3.84 -5.30
CA TYR A 82 8.36 -2.49 -4.79
C TYR A 82 8.27 -2.45 -3.25
N ALA A 83 8.03 -3.59 -2.59
CA ALA A 83 8.01 -3.67 -1.14
C ALA A 83 9.39 -3.41 -0.50
N ASP A 84 10.47 -3.45 -1.28
CA ASP A 84 11.85 -3.17 -0.85
C ASP A 84 12.37 -1.84 -1.41
N PHE A 85 11.54 -1.09 -2.15
CA PHE A 85 11.96 0.16 -2.74
C PHE A 85 12.02 1.29 -1.70
N GLU A 86 13.18 1.94 -1.63
CA GLU A 86 13.41 3.23 -0.98
C GLU A 86 14.25 4.10 -1.91
N GLY A 87 13.96 5.40 -1.93
CA GLY A 87 14.73 6.39 -2.70
C GLY A 87 13.89 7.48 -3.32
N SER A 88 14.57 8.32 -4.10
CA SER A 88 13.98 9.49 -4.76
C SER A 88 13.40 9.13 -6.12
N ILE A 89 12.10 9.39 -6.31
CA ILE A 89 11.47 9.38 -7.64
C ILE A 89 11.66 10.77 -8.26
N PRO A 90 12.32 10.89 -9.43
CA PRO A 90 12.67 12.19 -10.01
C PRO A 90 11.48 13.14 -10.23
N GLU A 91 11.71 14.45 -10.10
CA GLU A 91 10.71 15.45 -10.45
C GLU A 91 10.24 15.30 -11.90
N GLY A 92 8.93 15.46 -12.11
CA GLY A 92 8.29 15.28 -13.42
C GLY A 92 7.84 13.86 -13.71
N GLU A 93 8.34 12.87 -12.98
CA GLU A 93 7.85 11.49 -13.05
C GLU A 93 6.59 11.29 -12.20
N TYR A 94 5.81 10.26 -12.52
CA TYR A 94 4.61 9.93 -11.77
C TYR A 94 4.98 9.44 -10.38
N GLY A 95 4.46 10.10 -9.34
CA GLY A 95 4.85 9.79 -7.96
C GLY A 95 6.18 10.42 -7.55
N ALA A 96 6.63 11.50 -8.19
CA ALA A 96 7.81 12.24 -7.76
C ALA A 96 7.81 12.57 -6.26
N GLY A 97 8.95 12.35 -5.61
CA GLY A 97 9.13 12.51 -4.17
C GLY A 97 10.10 11.49 -3.58
N GLU A 98 10.45 11.68 -2.31
CA GLU A 98 11.22 10.69 -1.55
C GLU A 98 10.28 9.60 -1.01
N VAL A 99 10.71 8.35 -1.13
CA VAL A 99 10.01 7.16 -0.62
C VAL A 99 10.89 6.45 0.40
N GLU A 100 10.39 6.30 1.62
CA GLU A 100 11.07 5.59 2.72
C GLU A 100 10.17 4.49 3.28
N ILE A 101 10.73 3.34 3.68
CA ILE A 101 9.97 2.28 4.35
C ILE A 101 9.74 2.70 5.80
N TRP A 102 8.49 3.01 6.12
CA TRP A 102 8.08 3.39 7.46
C TRP A 102 7.86 2.16 8.35
N ASP A 103 7.23 1.12 7.81
CA ASP A 103 7.08 -0.20 8.45
C ASP A 103 6.97 -1.29 7.38
N LYS A 104 7.40 -2.51 7.74
CA LYS A 104 7.34 -3.69 6.88
C LYS A 104 7.24 -4.94 7.73
N GLY A 105 6.51 -5.93 7.22
CA GLY A 105 6.39 -7.23 7.89
C GLY A 105 5.55 -8.20 7.07
N THR A 106 5.08 -9.23 7.74
CA THR A 106 4.14 -10.21 7.17
C THR A 106 2.73 -9.97 7.70
N PHE A 107 1.74 -10.63 7.12
CA PHE A 107 0.39 -10.62 7.66
C PHE A 107 -0.33 -11.96 7.46
N ASN A 108 -1.30 -12.23 8.33
CA ASN A 108 -2.27 -13.30 8.11
C ASN A 108 -3.53 -12.72 7.47
N LEU A 109 -3.94 -13.29 6.34
CA LEU A 109 -5.19 -12.92 5.69
C LEU A 109 -6.38 -13.56 6.41
N MET A 110 -7.34 -12.75 6.85
CA MET A 110 -8.58 -13.23 7.49
C MET A 110 -9.76 -13.21 6.52
N ASN A 111 -9.86 -12.15 5.71
CA ASN A 111 -10.91 -11.96 4.71
C ASN A 111 -10.41 -11.10 3.56
N TRP A 112 -10.75 -11.48 2.32
CA TRP A 112 -10.50 -10.67 1.13
C TRP A 112 -11.72 -10.66 0.23
N GLU A 113 -12.54 -9.63 0.35
CA GLU A 113 -13.73 -9.39 -0.46
C GLU A 113 -13.62 -8.04 -1.17
N GLU A 114 -14.46 -7.83 -2.19
CA GLU A 114 -14.42 -6.64 -3.05
C GLU A 114 -14.55 -5.30 -2.28
N ASP A 115 -15.26 -5.31 -1.16
CA ASP A 115 -15.53 -4.13 -0.33
C ASP A 115 -15.08 -4.26 1.13
N ARG A 116 -14.44 -5.37 1.50
CA ARG A 116 -13.92 -5.60 2.85
C ARG A 116 -12.68 -6.49 2.84
N ILE A 117 -11.60 -5.98 3.42
CA ILE A 117 -10.36 -6.73 3.65
C ILE A 117 -10.05 -6.71 5.14
N GLU A 118 -9.71 -7.87 5.69
CA GLU A 118 -9.33 -8.03 7.10
C GLU A 118 -8.04 -8.84 7.20
N VAL A 119 -7.04 -8.27 7.87
CA VAL A 119 -5.70 -8.85 8.01
C VAL A 119 -5.19 -8.71 9.44
N VAL A 120 -4.31 -9.61 9.85
CA VAL A 120 -3.55 -9.47 11.09
C VAL A 120 -2.10 -9.17 10.73
N LEU A 121 -1.68 -7.92 10.96
CA LEU A 121 -0.33 -7.45 10.63
C LEU A 121 0.68 -7.89 11.70
N GLN A 122 1.90 -8.17 11.25
CA GLN A 122 3.06 -8.55 12.04
C GLN A 122 4.29 -7.74 11.60
N GLY A 123 4.26 -6.42 11.83
CA GLY A 123 5.40 -5.53 11.61
C GLY A 123 6.05 -5.05 12.90
N ASN A 124 7.00 -4.14 12.74
CA ASN A 124 7.72 -3.55 13.86
C ASN A 124 6.92 -2.44 14.54
N ARG A 125 6.12 -1.69 13.76
CA ARG A 125 5.25 -0.61 14.28
C ARG A 125 3.78 -1.05 14.32
N LEU A 126 3.31 -1.65 13.23
CA LEU A 126 1.94 -2.10 13.09
C LEU A 126 1.82 -3.58 13.40
N SER A 127 1.08 -3.87 14.46
CA SER A 127 0.75 -5.24 14.85
C SER A 127 -0.73 -5.40 15.20
N GLY A 128 -1.27 -6.60 15.00
CA GLY A 128 -2.67 -6.92 15.32
C GLY A 128 -3.62 -6.74 14.14
N ARG A 129 -4.93 -6.70 14.43
CA ARG A 129 -5.98 -6.81 13.41
C ARG A 129 -6.35 -5.46 12.78
N TYR A 130 -6.32 -5.39 11.45
CA TYR A 130 -6.67 -4.22 10.65
C TYR A 130 -7.76 -4.56 9.65
N ILE A 131 -8.61 -3.56 9.40
CA ILE A 131 -9.76 -3.69 8.52
C ILE A 131 -9.76 -2.52 7.52
N LEU A 132 -9.94 -2.85 6.25
CA LEU A 132 -10.27 -1.94 5.16
C LEU A 132 -11.72 -2.18 4.76
N VAL A 133 -12.53 -1.13 4.66
CA VAL A 133 -13.89 -1.20 4.10
C VAL A 133 -14.11 -0.13 3.05
N ARG A 134 -14.70 -0.49 1.91
CA ARG A 134 -14.95 0.47 0.83
C ARG A 134 -15.98 1.50 1.28
N PHE A 135 -15.67 2.77 1.09
CA PHE A 135 -16.52 3.91 1.42
C PHE A 135 -17.13 4.53 0.16
N LYS A 136 -18.03 3.77 -0.47
CA LYS A 136 -18.68 4.10 -1.76
C LYS A 136 -19.32 5.50 -1.82
N ARG A 137 -19.65 6.12 -0.68
CA ARG A 137 -20.23 7.48 -0.61
C ARG A 137 -19.20 8.59 -0.84
N ALA A 138 -17.90 8.33 -0.64
CA ALA A 138 -16.84 9.30 -0.89
C ALA A 138 -16.23 9.17 -2.29
N GLY A 139 -16.46 8.04 -2.96
CA GLY A 139 -16.07 7.77 -4.34
C GLY A 139 -15.82 6.28 -4.57
N GLU A 140 -15.36 5.92 -5.76
CA GLU A 140 -15.17 4.52 -6.19
C GLU A 140 -13.90 3.88 -5.63
N ASN A 141 -12.88 4.69 -5.30
CA ASN A 141 -11.56 4.27 -4.86
C ASN A 141 -11.35 4.48 -3.35
N GLU A 142 -12.33 5.02 -2.64
CA GLU A 142 -12.22 5.45 -1.26
C GLU A 142 -12.51 4.29 -0.32
N TRP A 143 -11.61 4.07 0.62
CA TRP A 143 -11.71 3.08 1.69
C TRP A 143 -11.51 3.73 3.05
N LEU A 144 -12.03 3.09 4.09
CA LEU A 144 -11.69 3.40 5.47
C LEU A 144 -10.78 2.31 6.00
N LEU A 145 -9.63 2.71 6.51
CA LEU A 145 -8.65 1.87 7.18
C LEU A 145 -8.70 2.13 8.69
N PHE A 146 -8.79 1.07 9.48
CA PHE A 146 -8.76 1.18 10.94
C PHE A 146 -8.25 -0.09 11.61
N LYS A 147 -7.65 0.09 12.78
CA LYS A 147 -7.27 -1.00 13.69
C LYS A 147 -8.50 -1.47 14.47
N ALA A 148 -8.76 -2.77 14.46
CA ALA A 148 -9.82 -3.36 15.27
C ALA A 148 -9.45 -3.31 16.75
N LYS A 149 -10.46 -3.20 17.62
CA LYS A 149 -10.25 -3.45 19.05
C LYS A 149 -9.94 -4.94 19.23
N GLY A 150 -8.87 -5.22 19.98
CA GLY A 150 -8.54 -6.56 20.49
C GLY A 150 -9.43 -6.94 21.65
#